data_AF-A0A645IFP2-F1
#
_entry.id   AF-A0A645IFP2-F1
#
_cell.length_a   1.000
_cell.length_b   1.000
_cell.length_c   1.000
_cell.angle_alpha   90.00
_cell.angle_beta   90.00
_cell.angle_gamma   90.00
#
_symmetry.space_group_name_H-M   'P 1'
#
loop_
_entity.id
_entity.type
_entity.pdbx_description
1 polymer ?
#
loop_
_entity_poly.entity_id
_entity_poly.type
_entity_poly.pdbx_seq_one_letter_code
_entity_poly.pdbx_strand_id
1 'polypeptide(L)'
;MFTKLAPFEPREKIAALQELMQRYVEHYAPVSLRDAQAFFGLPQKTLAPYLEHCAKESFTFGEQTYFTAGQTLAEGAAMPQVVFLAGFDQFLLGYRKADNPVLLKSTIKNIYNNTGIVFPTVLIEGTIGAIWKRTGNKLELQPLVKIGKRYRAIIERKAVDKFGPVAVQWMGM
;
A
#
# COMPACT_ATOMS: atom_id res chain seq x y z
N MET A 1 1.63 29.58 -1.03
CA MET A 1 2.06 30.11 -2.33
C MET A 1 1.68 29.08 -3.39
N PHE A 2 0.80 29.40 -4.33
CA PHE A 2 0.48 28.49 -5.43
C PHE A 2 1.43 28.78 -6.59
N THR A 3 2.15 27.76 -7.05
CA THR A 3 3.04 27.87 -8.22
C THR A 3 2.28 27.43 -9.46
N LYS A 4 2.29 28.26 -10.50
CA LYS A 4 1.74 27.88 -11.80
C LYS A 4 2.60 26.75 -12.37
N LEU A 5 1.99 25.59 -12.62
CA LEU A 5 2.65 24.49 -13.31
C LEU A 5 2.87 24.88 -14.78
N ALA A 6 3.91 24.29 -15.40
CA ALA A 6 4.08 24.39 -16.84
C ALA A 6 2.82 23.87 -17.58
N PRO A 7 2.49 24.41 -18.76
CA PRO A 7 1.42 23.86 -19.59
C PRO A 7 1.61 22.35 -19.80
N PHE A 8 0.52 21.60 -19.66
CA PHE A 8 0.54 20.16 -19.91
C PHE A 8 0.57 19.92 -21.42
N GLU A 9 1.65 19.29 -21.90
CA GLU A 9 1.74 18.77 -23.26
C GLU A 9 1.19 17.33 -23.29
N PRO A 10 0.07 17.07 -23.98
CA PRO A 10 -0.50 15.73 -24.06
C PRO A 10 0.47 14.75 -24.70
N ARG A 11 0.61 13.57 -24.09
CA ARG A 11 1.33 12.44 -24.71
C ARG A 11 0.36 11.56 -25.49
N GLU A 12 0.84 11.04 -26.61
CA GLU A 12 0.14 9.99 -27.34
C GLU A 12 -0.13 8.77 -26.45
N LYS A 13 -1.28 8.13 -26.65
CA LYS A 13 -1.82 7.09 -25.74
C LYS A 13 -0.82 6.00 -25.40
N ILE A 14 -0.07 5.50 -26.40
CA ILE A 14 0.93 4.43 -26.20
C ILE A 14 2.08 4.92 -25.33
N ALA A 15 2.66 6.08 -25.66
CA ALA A 15 3.75 6.68 -24.91
C ALA A 15 3.33 7.04 -23.47
N ALA A 16 2.08 7.49 -23.29
CA ALA A 16 1.50 7.76 -21.97
C ALA A 16 1.36 6.47 -21.14
N LEU A 17 0.84 5.40 -21.73
CA LEU A 17 0.67 4.13 -21.01
C LEU A 17 2.01 3.47 -20.65
N GLN A 18 3.00 3.58 -21.53
CA GLN A 18 4.36 3.11 -21.25
C GLN A 18 5.00 3.88 -20.10
N GLU A 19 4.90 5.21 -20.10
CA GLU A 19 5.38 6.06 -19.00
C GLU A 19 4.69 5.69 -17.67
N LEU A 20 3.36 5.50 -17.70
CA LEU A 20 2.61 5.12 -16.51
C LEU A 20 3.01 3.72 -15.99
N MET A 21 3.20 2.75 -16.90
CA MET A 21 3.64 1.40 -16.53
C MET A 21 5.04 1.42 -15.94
N GLN A 22 5.97 2.16 -16.53
CA GLN A 22 7.33 2.31 -16.01
C GLN A 22 7.29 2.83 -14.56
N ARG A 23 6.58 3.94 -14.32
CA ARG A 23 6.45 4.51 -12.97
C ARG A 23 5.80 3.54 -11.99
N TYR A 24 4.79 2.80 -12.44
CA TYR A 24 4.12 1.79 -11.61
C TYR A 24 5.09 0.68 -11.19
N VAL A 25 5.82 0.08 -12.13
CA VAL A 25 6.81 -0.95 -11.79
C VAL A 25 7.92 -0.36 -10.90
N GLU A 26 8.41 0.85 -11.19
CA GLU A 26 9.48 1.51 -10.41
C GLU A 26 9.11 1.79 -8.94
N HIS A 27 7.83 1.99 -8.61
CA HIS A 27 7.42 2.40 -7.27
C HIS A 27 6.59 1.37 -6.51
N TYR A 28 5.98 0.40 -7.22
CA TYR A 28 5.14 -0.62 -6.60
C TYR A 28 5.73 -2.03 -6.70
N ALA A 29 6.79 -2.26 -7.49
CA ALA A 29 7.37 -3.59 -7.61
C ALA A 29 7.84 -4.16 -6.25
N PRO A 30 7.80 -5.49 -6.08
CA PRO A 30 7.35 -6.49 -7.07
C PRO A 30 5.83 -6.49 -7.29
N VAL A 31 5.39 -6.52 -8.55
CA VAL A 31 3.96 -6.49 -8.93
C VAL A 31 3.60 -7.64 -9.86
N SER A 32 2.36 -8.15 -9.76
CA SER A 32 1.82 -9.09 -10.73
C SER A 32 1.04 -8.40 -11.86
N LEU A 33 0.77 -9.13 -12.94
CA LEU A 33 -0.12 -8.66 -14.01
C LEU A 33 -1.55 -8.40 -13.50
N ARG A 34 -1.99 -9.12 -12.47
CA ARG A 34 -3.29 -8.93 -11.81
C ARG A 34 -3.33 -7.65 -10.97
N ASP A 35 -2.21 -7.28 -10.35
CA ASP A 35 -2.08 -6.00 -9.65
C ASP A 35 -2.16 -4.83 -10.65
N ALA A 36 -1.42 -4.93 -11.76
CA ALA A 36 -1.48 -3.93 -12.82
C ALA A 36 -2.91 -3.77 -13.37
N GLN A 37 -3.63 -4.87 -13.59
CA GLN A 37 -5.04 -4.81 -13.99
C GLN A 37 -5.90 -4.08 -12.94
N ALA A 38 -5.72 -4.38 -11.65
CA ALA A 38 -6.46 -3.73 -10.58
C ALA A 38 -6.16 -2.23 -10.49
N PHE A 39 -4.91 -1.83 -10.72
CA PHE A 39 -4.45 -0.45 -10.66
C PHE A 39 -4.91 0.37 -11.87
N PHE A 40 -4.70 -0.14 -13.09
CA PHE A 40 -5.00 0.59 -14.33
C PHE A 40 -6.45 0.44 -14.79
N GLY A 41 -7.18 -0.57 -14.32
CA GLY A 41 -8.54 -0.86 -14.77
C GLY A 41 -8.63 -1.31 -16.23
N LEU A 42 -7.50 -1.74 -16.83
CA LEU A 42 -7.42 -2.20 -18.21
C LEU A 42 -7.28 -3.73 -18.30
N PRO A 43 -7.70 -4.37 -19.41
CA PRO A 43 -7.54 -5.81 -19.59
C PRO A 43 -6.07 -6.24 -19.52
N GLN A 44 -5.80 -7.40 -18.91
CA GLN A 44 -4.44 -7.96 -18.81
C GLN A 44 -3.75 -8.10 -20.17
N LYS A 45 -4.49 -8.52 -21.21
CA LYS A 45 -3.97 -8.61 -22.59
C LYS A 45 -3.42 -7.28 -23.11
N THR A 46 -4.01 -6.16 -22.70
CA THR A 46 -3.55 -4.82 -23.06
C THR A 46 -2.31 -4.43 -22.26
N LEU A 47 -2.24 -4.80 -20.97
CA LEU A 47 -1.17 -4.38 -20.06
C LEU A 47 0.08 -5.24 -20.15
N ALA A 48 -0.04 -6.54 -20.46
CA ALA A 48 1.06 -7.49 -20.42
C ALA A 48 2.28 -7.04 -21.25
N PRO A 49 2.13 -6.59 -22.52
CA PRO A 49 3.29 -6.14 -23.30
C PRO A 49 4.02 -4.95 -22.68
N TYR A 50 3.29 -4.03 -22.04
CA TYR A 50 3.92 -2.89 -21.36
C TYR A 50 4.63 -3.32 -20.09
N LEU A 51 4.03 -4.22 -19.32
CA LEU A 51 4.63 -4.73 -18.08
C LEU A 51 5.91 -5.51 -18.37
N GLU A 52 5.88 -6.40 -19.35
CA GLU A 52 7.04 -7.17 -19.81
C GLU A 52 8.13 -6.26 -20.38
N HIS A 53 7.77 -5.22 -21.13
CA HIS A 53 8.73 -4.26 -21.68
C HIS A 53 9.39 -3.37 -20.61
N CYS A 54 8.63 -2.95 -19.58
CA CYS A 54 9.13 -2.04 -18.55
C CYS A 54 9.83 -2.76 -17.38
N ALA A 55 9.55 -4.05 -17.18
CA ALA A 55 10.22 -4.85 -16.16
C ALA A 55 11.65 -5.20 -16.61
N LYS A 56 12.60 -5.17 -15.65
CA LYS A 56 13.96 -5.65 -15.89
C LYS A 56 14.09 -7.14 -15.61
N GLU A 57 13.40 -7.60 -14.57
CA GLU A 57 13.44 -8.99 -14.12
C GLU A 57 12.03 -9.45 -13.72
N SER A 58 11.86 -10.76 -13.70
CA SER A 58 10.65 -11.39 -13.18
C SER A 58 11.01 -12.65 -12.40
N PHE A 59 10.22 -12.97 -11.39
CA PHE A 59 10.35 -14.20 -10.62
C PHE A 59 8.97 -14.77 -10.29
N THR A 60 8.92 -16.06 -9.98
CA THR A 60 7.69 -16.75 -9.57
C THR A 60 7.69 -16.96 -8.06
N PHE A 61 6.57 -16.63 -7.42
CA PHE A 61 6.33 -16.92 -6.02
C PHE A 61 4.91 -17.48 -5.86
N GLY A 62 4.82 -18.73 -5.37
CA GLY A 62 3.57 -19.50 -5.43
C GLY A 62 3.15 -19.74 -6.87
N GLU A 63 1.89 -19.44 -7.20
CA GLU A 63 1.31 -19.60 -8.54
C GLU A 63 1.38 -18.32 -9.39
N GLN A 64 2.06 -17.28 -8.92
CA GLN A 64 2.05 -15.96 -9.54
C GLN A 64 3.46 -15.53 -9.95
N THR A 65 3.56 -14.98 -11.16
CA THR A 65 4.75 -14.27 -11.63
C THR A 65 4.67 -12.80 -11.20
N TYR A 66 5.79 -12.31 -10.66
CA TYR A 66 6.01 -10.93 -10.26
C TYR A 66 7.10 -10.30 -11.11
N PHE A 67 6.94 -9.00 -11.36
CA PHE A 67 7.80 -8.18 -12.20
C PHE A 67 8.44 -7.08 -11.37
N THR A 68 9.70 -6.76 -11.65
CA THR A 68 10.49 -5.75 -10.94
C THR A 68 11.28 -4.87 -11.91
N ALA A 69 11.55 -3.62 -11.50
CA ALA A 69 12.44 -2.71 -12.23
C ALA A 69 13.92 -2.88 -11.79
N GLY A 70 14.22 -3.95 -11.04
CA GLY A 70 15.52 -4.21 -10.45
C GLY A 70 15.77 -3.38 -9.19
N GLN A 71 14.71 -3.00 -8.46
CA GLN A 71 14.90 -2.32 -7.18
C GLN A 71 15.53 -3.27 -6.17
N THR A 72 16.57 -2.79 -5.51
CA THR A 72 17.19 -3.47 -4.36
C THR A 72 16.92 -2.68 -3.10
N LEU A 73 16.78 -3.39 -1.99
CA LEU A 73 16.76 -2.74 -0.69
C LEU A 73 18.17 -2.27 -0.33
N ALA A 74 18.26 -1.16 0.40
CA ALA A 74 19.54 -0.72 0.96
C ALA A 74 20.14 -1.81 1.86
N GLU A 75 21.47 -1.90 1.90
CA GLU A 75 22.16 -2.84 2.78
C GLU A 75 21.73 -2.61 4.24
N GLY A 76 21.39 -3.70 4.94
CA GLY A 76 20.88 -3.64 6.32
C GLY A 76 19.44 -3.16 6.46
N ALA A 77 18.70 -2.95 5.36
CA ALA A 77 17.28 -2.64 5.43
C ALA A 77 16.51 -3.75 6.18
N ALA A 78 15.71 -3.33 7.16
CA ALA A 78 14.87 -4.22 7.96
C ALA A 78 13.40 -3.82 7.84
N MET A 79 12.51 -4.81 7.93
CA MET A 79 11.07 -4.58 7.95
C MET A 79 10.73 -3.66 9.15
N PRO A 80 10.03 -2.53 8.92
CA PRO A 80 9.53 -1.72 10.02
C PRO A 80 8.54 -2.53 10.88
N GLN A 81 8.71 -2.47 12.21
CA GLN A 81 7.83 -3.19 13.13
C GLN A 81 6.39 -2.68 13.05
N VAL A 82 6.21 -1.36 12.91
CA VAL A 82 4.91 -0.69 12.87
C VAL A 82 4.97 0.49 11.89
N VAL A 83 3.98 0.57 11.01
CA VAL A 83 3.75 1.72 10.12
C VAL A 83 2.28 2.13 10.18
N PHE A 84 2.02 3.42 10.39
CA PHE A 84 0.68 4.00 10.25
C PHE A 84 0.47 4.44 8.80
N LEU A 85 -0.43 3.77 8.10
CA LEU A 85 -0.86 4.12 6.75
C LEU A 85 -2.08 5.04 6.83
N ALA A 86 -2.10 6.08 6.00
CA ALA A 86 -3.23 6.99 5.95
C ALA A 86 -4.46 6.32 5.31
N GLY A 87 -5.62 6.98 5.38
CA GLY A 87 -6.73 6.60 4.52
C GLY A 87 -6.32 6.80 3.06
N PHE A 88 -6.73 5.89 2.17
CA PHE A 88 -6.35 5.91 0.74
C PHE A 88 -4.83 5.87 0.49
N ASP A 89 -4.06 5.28 1.42
CA ASP A 89 -2.62 5.11 1.24
C ASP A 89 -2.32 4.28 -0.02
N GLN A 90 -1.33 4.70 -0.79
CA GLN A 90 -0.95 4.04 -2.03
C GLN A 90 -0.52 2.58 -1.82
N PHE A 91 0.03 2.25 -0.65
CA PHE A 91 0.37 0.88 -0.31
C PHE A 91 -0.84 -0.07 -0.31
N LEU A 92 -2.04 0.45 -0.06
CA LEU A 92 -3.30 -0.30 -0.10
C LEU A 92 -3.98 -0.24 -1.48
N LEU A 93 -3.78 0.85 -2.23
CA LEU A 93 -4.42 1.07 -3.53
C LEU A 93 -3.66 0.45 -4.70
N GLY A 94 -2.35 0.26 -4.55
CA GLY A 94 -1.44 -0.21 -5.61
C GLY A 94 -1.64 -1.65 -6.06
N TYR A 95 -2.32 -2.47 -5.26
CA TYR A 95 -2.33 -3.93 -5.41
C TYR A 95 -3.74 -4.49 -5.41
N ARG A 96 -3.90 -5.66 -6.01
CA ARG A 96 -5.17 -6.38 -6.00
C ARG A 96 -5.45 -6.91 -4.59
N LYS A 97 -6.51 -6.40 -3.97
CA LYS A 97 -6.91 -6.71 -2.58
C LYS A 97 -6.95 -8.20 -2.23
N ALA A 98 -7.41 -9.04 -3.17
CA ALA A 98 -7.58 -10.48 -2.95
C ALA A 98 -6.25 -11.26 -2.90
N ASP A 99 -5.21 -10.71 -3.53
CA ASP A 99 -3.90 -11.32 -3.71
C ASP A 99 -2.81 -10.61 -2.88
N ASN A 100 -3.13 -9.47 -2.26
CA ASN A 100 -2.19 -8.68 -1.49
C ASN A 100 -1.84 -9.37 -0.15
N PRO A 101 -0.58 -9.81 0.06
CA PRO A 101 -0.18 -10.60 1.24
C PRO A 101 -0.24 -9.81 2.55
N VAL A 102 -0.28 -8.48 2.50
CA VAL A 102 -0.38 -7.65 3.71
C VAL A 102 -1.79 -7.64 4.29
N LEU A 103 -2.77 -8.16 3.55
CA LEU A 103 -4.18 -8.21 3.94
C LEU A 103 -4.59 -9.63 4.33
N LEU A 104 -5.12 -9.79 5.53
CA LEU A 104 -5.84 -10.99 5.89
C LEU A 104 -7.22 -10.97 5.23
N LYS A 105 -7.57 -12.03 4.49
CA LYS A 105 -8.83 -12.13 3.72
C LYS A 105 -10.08 -11.81 4.56
N SER A 106 -10.10 -12.24 5.82
CA SER A 106 -11.20 -11.97 6.76
C SER A 106 -11.38 -10.50 7.12
N THR A 107 -10.33 -9.68 6.99
CA THR A 107 -10.31 -8.28 7.42
C THR A 107 -10.52 -7.28 6.28
N ILE A 108 -10.53 -7.73 5.02
CA ILE A 108 -10.61 -6.85 3.83
C ILE A 108 -11.83 -5.93 3.91
N LYS A 109 -13.00 -6.44 4.32
CA LYS A 109 -14.24 -5.64 4.42
C LYS A 109 -14.21 -4.59 5.54
N ASN A 110 -13.34 -4.76 6.53
CA ASN A 110 -13.12 -3.74 7.56
C ASN A 110 -12.26 -2.59 7.02
N ILE A 111 -11.30 -2.88 6.14
CA ILE A 111 -10.33 -1.92 5.59
C ILE A 111 -10.91 -1.16 4.39
N TYR A 112 -11.65 -1.86 3.53
CA TYR A 112 -12.32 -1.31 2.35
C TYR A 112 -13.83 -1.46 2.51
N ASN A 113 -14.56 -0.35 2.57
CA ASN A 113 -16.01 -0.42 2.65
C ASN A 113 -16.67 -0.46 1.26
N ASN A 114 -17.98 -0.69 1.24
CA ASN A 114 -18.76 -0.77 0.01
C ASN A 114 -19.01 0.60 -0.66
N THR A 115 -18.65 1.71 -0.02
CA THR A 115 -18.79 3.08 -0.57
C THR A 115 -17.47 3.63 -1.11
N GLY A 116 -16.44 2.78 -1.25
CA GLY A 116 -15.14 3.15 -1.82
C GLY A 116 -14.14 3.78 -0.83
N ILE A 117 -14.46 3.83 0.46
CA ILE A 117 -13.53 4.32 1.50
C ILE A 117 -12.46 3.27 1.76
N VAL A 118 -11.21 3.74 1.83
CA VAL A 118 -10.07 2.98 2.36
C VAL A 118 -9.66 3.58 3.69
N PHE A 119 -9.86 2.84 4.77
CA PHE A 119 -9.61 3.34 6.11
C PHE A 119 -8.11 3.45 6.42
N PRO A 120 -7.70 4.38 7.29
CA PRO A 120 -6.34 4.42 7.80
C PRO A 120 -6.03 3.15 8.61
N THR A 121 -4.87 2.57 8.39
CA THR A 121 -4.50 1.26 8.96
C THR A 121 -3.14 1.27 9.64
N VAL A 122 -2.91 0.28 10.49
CA VAL A 122 -1.63 0.02 11.14
C VAL A 122 -1.08 -1.28 10.57
N LEU A 123 0.04 -1.18 9.86
CA LEU A 123 0.87 -2.29 9.44
C LEU A 123 1.73 -2.73 10.63
N ILE A 124 1.68 -4.01 10.97
CA ILE A 124 2.46 -4.64 12.03
C ILE A 124 3.26 -5.75 11.38
N GLU A 125 4.59 -5.59 11.33
CA GLU A 125 5.51 -6.55 10.69
C GLU A 125 5.09 -6.97 9.28
N GLY A 126 4.66 -6.00 8.47
CA GLY A 126 4.26 -6.25 7.08
C GLY A 126 2.82 -6.75 6.89
N THR A 127 2.01 -6.89 7.95
CA THR A 127 0.58 -7.26 7.84
C THR A 127 -0.32 -6.23 8.51
N ILE A 128 -1.48 -5.94 7.92
CA ILE A 128 -2.44 -5.01 8.52
C ILE A 128 -3.08 -5.64 9.76
N GLY A 129 -2.91 -4.99 10.91
CA GLY A 129 -3.39 -5.50 12.20
C GLY A 129 -4.44 -4.64 12.89
N ALA A 130 -4.60 -3.37 12.50
CA ALA A 130 -5.58 -2.46 13.10
C ALA A 130 -6.02 -1.36 12.12
N ILE A 131 -7.18 -0.77 12.40
CA ILE A 131 -7.64 0.51 11.84
C ILE A 131 -7.36 1.60 12.88
N TRP A 132 -7.03 2.80 12.42
CA TRP A 132 -6.87 3.94 13.32
C TRP A 132 -7.70 5.14 12.88
N LYS A 133 -8.09 5.95 13.86
CA LYS A 133 -8.76 7.23 13.65
C LYS A 133 -8.22 8.25 14.64
N ARG A 134 -7.86 9.44 14.16
CA ARG A 134 -7.46 10.55 15.01
C ARG A 134 -8.59 11.57 15.10
N THR A 135 -8.94 11.96 16.32
CA THR A 135 -9.88 13.05 16.60
C THR A 135 -9.24 13.99 17.62
N GLY A 136 -8.81 15.18 17.19
CA GLY A 136 -8.04 16.09 18.03
C GLY A 136 -6.78 15.42 18.58
N ASN A 137 -6.69 15.34 19.91
CA ASN A 137 -5.55 14.74 20.61
C ASN A 137 -5.73 13.27 21.01
N LYS A 138 -6.70 12.60 20.40
CA LYS A 138 -7.02 11.20 20.67
C LYS A 138 -6.79 10.35 19.43
N LEU A 139 -6.12 9.22 19.60
CA LEU A 139 -5.94 8.19 18.56
C LEU A 139 -6.68 6.92 18.98
N GLU A 140 -7.78 6.65 18.29
CA GLU A 140 -8.54 5.42 18.44
C GLU A 140 -7.92 4.33 17.58
N LEU A 141 -7.60 3.18 18.19
CA LEU A 141 -7.07 2.00 17.52
C LEU A 141 -8.09 0.88 17.64
N GLN A 142 -8.58 0.39 16.50
CA GLN A 142 -9.46 -0.76 16.40
C GLN A 142 -8.66 -1.97 15.88
N PRO A 143 -8.29 -2.93 16.75
CA PRO A 143 -7.62 -4.13 16.31
C PRO A 143 -8.50 -4.95 15.35
N LEU A 144 -7.89 -5.47 14.29
CA LEU A 144 -8.51 -6.42 13.36
C LEU A 144 -8.12 -7.87 13.68
N VAL A 145 -7.08 -8.04 14.50
CA VAL A 145 -6.53 -9.30 14.96
C VAL A 145 -6.08 -9.19 16.42
N LYS A 146 -5.70 -10.31 17.02
CA LYS A 146 -5.07 -10.32 18.35
C LYS A 146 -3.70 -9.68 18.33
N ILE A 147 -3.60 -8.50 18.95
CA ILE A 147 -2.34 -7.77 19.13
C ILE A 147 -1.83 -7.96 20.56
N GLY A 148 -0.69 -8.64 20.70
CA GLY A 148 -0.05 -8.90 22.00
C GLY A 148 0.48 -7.63 22.68
N LYS A 149 0.66 -7.70 24.00
CA LYS A 149 1.10 -6.57 24.85
C LYS A 149 2.35 -5.86 24.30
N ARG A 150 3.33 -6.63 23.82
CA ARG A 150 4.56 -6.10 23.21
C ARG A 150 4.27 -5.15 22.04
N TYR A 151 3.47 -5.57 21.06
CA TYR A 151 3.17 -4.72 19.90
C TYR A 151 2.26 -3.55 20.26
N ARG A 152 1.35 -3.70 21.24
CA ARG A 152 0.57 -2.56 21.73
C ARG A 152 1.47 -1.43 22.23
N ALA A 153 2.48 -1.75 23.05
CA ALA A 153 3.46 -0.78 23.54
C ALA A 153 4.28 -0.16 22.39
N ILE A 154 4.69 -0.94 21.39
CA ILE A 154 5.41 -0.42 20.21
C ILE A 154 4.53 0.53 19.39
N ILE A 155 3.26 0.18 19.18
CA ILE A 155 2.28 0.98 18.44
C ILE A 155 2.02 2.30 19.17
N GLU A 156 1.83 2.27 20.48
CA GLU A 156 1.65 3.47 21.31
C GLU A 156 2.84 4.41 21.22
N ARG A 157 4.06 3.89 21.34
CA ARG A 157 5.29 4.69 21.16
C ARG A 157 5.35 5.29 19.76
N LYS A 158 5.10 4.49 18.72
CA LYS A 158 5.12 4.95 17.32
C LYS A 158 4.01 5.95 17.01
N ALA A 159 2.88 5.88 17.71
CA ALA A 159 1.83 6.89 17.61
C ALA A 159 2.31 8.25 18.11
N VAL A 160 3.00 8.28 19.26
CA VAL A 160 3.58 9.52 19.79
C VAL A 160 4.65 10.08 18.86
N ASP A 161 5.55 9.23 18.37
CA ASP A 161 6.60 9.62 17.42
C ASP A 161 6.01 10.28 16.15
N LYS A 162 4.91 9.73 15.63
CA LYS A 162 4.31 10.19 14.36
C LYS A 162 3.36 11.38 14.52
N PHE A 163 2.61 11.43 15.62
CA PHE A 163 1.47 12.34 15.79
C PHE A 163 1.66 13.41 16.86
N GLY A 164 2.77 13.37 17.60
CA GLY A 164 3.02 14.21 18.78
C GLY A 164 2.37 13.63 20.04
N PRO A 165 2.26 14.41 21.13
CA PRO A 165 1.64 13.95 22.38
C PRO A 165 0.16 13.58 22.15
N VAL A 166 -0.18 12.29 22.05
CA VAL A 166 -1.54 11.82 21.75
C VAL A 166 -2.03 10.77 22.76
N ALA A 167 -3.29 10.86 23.18
CA ALA A 167 -3.93 9.85 24.00
C ALA A 167 -4.37 8.67 23.12
N VAL A 168 -3.71 7.52 23.29
CA VAL A 168 -4.06 6.28 22.57
C VAL A 168 -5.19 5.57 23.30
N GLN A 169 -6.29 5.32 22.59
CA GLN A 169 -7.39 4.50 23.07
C GLN A 169 -7.51 3.24 22.22
N TRP A 170 -7.36 2.09 22.85
CA TRP A 170 -7.70 0.81 22.23
C TRP A 170 -9.21 0.59 22.31
N MET A 171 -9.83 0.44 21.15
CA MET A 171 -11.21 -0.03 21.03
C MET A 171 -11.24 -1.54 21.28
N GLY A 172 -12.45 -2.07 21.50
CA GLY A 172 -12.67 -3.49 21.74
C GLY A 172 -11.96 -4.39 20.72
N MET A 173 -11.58 -5.57 21.21
CA MET A 173 -11.08 -6.69 20.42
C MET A 173 -12.16 -7.75 20.32
#